data_AF-A0A6J4K9H6-F1
#
_entry.id   AF-A0A6J4K9H6-F1
#
_cell.length_a   1.000
_cell.length_b   1.000
_cell.length_c   1.000
_cell.angle_alpha   90.00
_cell.angle_beta   90.00
_cell.angle_gamma   90.00
#
_symmetry.space_group_name_H-M   'P 1'
#
loop_
_entity.id
_entity.type
_entity.pdbx_description
1 polymer ?
#
loop_
_entity_poly.entity_id
_entity_poly.type
_entity_poly.pdbx_seq_one_letter_code
_entity_poly.pdbx_strand_id
1 'polypeptide(L)' 'MCVNSRGVAYYLHGKTVTLQNGRPMPIYAFNRRLNPAAALDTLPEGYRVAEKANNGLPYVVREAPVQSVSP' A
#
# COMPACT_ATOMS: atom_id res chain seq x y z
N MET A 1 7.81 -6.29 4.19
CA MET A 1 6.88 -7.32 4.71
C MET A 1 6.15 -6.77 5.93
N CYS A 2 4.86 -7.04 6.09
CA CYS A 2 4.05 -6.61 7.23
C CYS A 2 3.34 -7.82 7.85
N VAL A 3 3.20 -7.85 9.17
CA VAL A 3 2.42 -8.85 9.90
C VAL A 3 1.22 -8.15 10.50
N ASN A 4 0.03 -8.66 10.23
CA ASN A 4 -1.21 -8.08 10.78
C ASN A 4 -1.40 -8.44 12.26
N SER A 5 -2.41 -7.86 12.91
CA SER A 5 -2.75 -8.13 14.31
C SER A 5 -3.02 -9.61 14.64
N ARG A 6 -3.28 -10.44 13.62
CA ARG A 6 -3.60 -11.87 13.72
C ARG A 6 -2.39 -12.77 13.41
N GLY A 7 -1.18 -12.20 13.28
CA GLY A 7 0.04 -12.96 12.99
C GLY A 7 0.19 -13.43 11.54
N VAL A 8 -0.62 -12.92 10.61
CA VAL A 8 -0.56 -13.29 9.19
C VAL A 8 0.36 -12.33 8.44
N ALA A 9 1.32 -12.90 7.71
CA ALA A 9 2.26 -12.16 6.87
C ALA A 9 1.64 -11.73 5.54
N TYR A 10 1.88 -10.47 5.18
CA TYR A 10 1.54 -9.87 3.91
C TYR A 10 2.75 -9.14 3.30
N TYR A 11 2.80 -9.16 1.97
CA TYR A 11 3.77 -8.49 1.14
C TYR A 11 3.09 -7.31 0.45
N LEU A 12 3.72 -6.14 0.56
CA LEU A 12 3.30 -4.96 -0.18
C LEU A 12 3.74 -5.13 -1.62
N HIS A 13 2.80 -4.97 -2.55
CA HIS A 13 3.09 -4.91 -3.96
C HIS A 13 2.65 -3.57 -4.53
N GLY A 14 3.43 -3.05 -5.49
CA GLY A 14 3.11 -1.87 -6.27
C GLY A 14 3.09 -2.18 -7.76
N LYS A 15 2.17 -1.55 -8.49
CA LYS A 15 2.22 -1.48 -9.96
C LYS A 15 1.58 -0.20 -10.46
N THR A 16 1.99 0.25 -11.64
CA THR A 16 1.31 1.32 -12.36
C THR A 16 0.29 0.71 -13.30
N VAL A 17 -0.96 1.15 -13.21
CA VAL A 17 -2.02 0.77 -14.15
C VAL A 17 -2.48 1.98 -14.93
N THR A 18 -2.86 1.78 -16.19
CA THR A 18 -3.52 2.82 -16.98
C THR A 18 -5.01 2.73 -16.75
N LEU A 19 -5.60 3.80 -16.23
CA LEU A 19 -7.05 3.91 -16.05
C LEU A 19 -7.76 4.04 -17.40
N GLN A 20 -9.08 3.82 -17.43
CA GLN A 20 -9.88 3.92 -18.65
C GLN A 20 -9.78 5.29 -19.35
N ASN A 21 -9.50 6.35 -18.60
CA ASN A 21 -9.27 7.70 -19.13
C ASN A 21 -7.84 7.93 -19.66
N GLY A 22 -7.02 6.89 -19.76
CA GLY A 22 -5.63 6.96 -20.23
C GLY A 22 -4.62 7.44 -19.17
N ARG A 23 -5.05 7.81 -17.97
CA ARG A 23 -4.13 8.30 -16.93
C ARG A 23 -3.40 7.13 -16.25
N PRO A 24 -2.05 7.14 -16.19
CA PRO A 24 -1.31 6.19 -15.36
C PRO A 24 -1.56 6.51 -13.88
N MET A 25 -1.88 5.47 -13.10
CA MET A 25 -2.10 5.56 -11.67
C MET A 25 -1.32 4.46 -10.95
N PRO A 26 -0.52 4.80 -9.93
CA PRO A 26 0.08 3.80 -9.06
C PRO A 26 -1.00 3.16 -8.19
N ILE A 27 -0.95 1.83 -8.07
CA ILE A 27 -1.76 1.08 -7.13
C ILE A 27 -0.85 0.28 -6.20
N TYR A 28 -1.23 0.25 -4.93
CA TYR A 28 -0.52 -0.45 -3.87
C TYR A 28 -1.49 -1.41 -3.18
N ALA A 29 -1.08 -2.67 -3.02
CA ALA A 29 -1.93 -3.71 -2.45
C ALA A 29 -1.11 -4.71 -1.63
N PHE A 30 -1.76 -5.32 -0.63
CA PHE A 30 -1.16 -6.36 0.20
C PHE A 30 -1.60 -7.75 -0.27
N ASN A 31 -0.63 -8.62 -0.50
CA ASN A 31 -0.85 -10.01 -0.89
C ASN A 31 -0.14 -10.97 0.08
N ARG A 32 -0.67 -12.17 0.25
CA ARG A 32 -0.06 -13.21 1.11
C ARG A 32 1.12 -13.94 0.45
N ARG A 33 1.21 -13.86 -0.88
CA ARG A 33 2.31 -14.42 -1.66
C ARG A 33 3.22 -13.29 -2.10
N LEU A 34 4.52 -13.48 -1.92
CA LEU A 34 5.53 -12.60 -2.47
C LEU A 34 5.56 -12.72 -4.00
N ASN A 35 5.49 -11.59 -4.70
CA ASN A 35 5.80 -11.49 -6.10
C ASN A 35 7.03 -10.59 -6.26
N PRO A 36 8.24 -11.14 -6.48
CA PRO A 36 9.48 -10.36 -6.58
C PRO A 36 9.42 -9.26 -7.64
N ALA A 37 8.65 -9.44 -8.72
CA ALA A 37 8.55 -8.46 -9.80
C ALA A 37 7.72 -7.21 -9.43
N ALA A 38 6.94 -7.26 -8.35
CA ALA A 38 6.06 -6.18 -7.93
C ALA A 38 6.22 -5.83 -6.44
N ALA A 39 7.08 -6.52 -5.72
CA ALA A 39 7.24 -6.34 -4.29
C ALA A 39 7.93 -5.01 -3.97
N LEU A 40 7.42 -4.36 -2.93
CA LEU A 40 7.98 -3.14 -2.38
C LEU A 40 8.31 -3.38 -0.91
N ASP A 41 9.44 -2.82 -0.46
CA ASP A 41 9.83 -2.87 0.93
C ASP A 41 9.07 -1.86 1.78
N THR A 42 8.78 -0.68 1.20
CA THR A 42 8.13 0.44 1.87
C THR A 42 7.04 1.08 1.01
N LEU A 43 6.08 1.73 1.66
CA LEU A 43 5.15 2.62 0.97
C LEU A 43 5.83 3.94 0.61
N PRO A 44 5.47 4.56 -0.52
CA PRO A 44 5.88 5.93 -0.81
C PRO A 44 5.25 6.93 0.17
N GLU A 45 5.81 8.13 0.21
CA GLU A 45 5.29 9.23 1.01
C GLU A 45 3.83 9.59 0.66
N GLY A 46 3.05 10.02 1.64
CA GLY A 46 1.62 10.28 1.48
C GLY A 46 0.75 9.02 1.46
N TYR A 47 1.31 7.86 1.80
CA TYR A 47 0.55 6.63 1.99
C TYR A 47 0.86 6.01 3.35
N ARG A 48 -0.17 5.43 3.97
CA ARG A 48 -0.03 4.65 5.20
C ARG A 48 -0.72 3.30 5.09
N VAL A 49 -0.30 2.37 5.94
CA VAL A 49 -0.97 1.09 6.13
C VAL A 49 -2.04 1.22 7.20
N ALA A 50 -3.23 0.71 6.92
CA ALA A 50 -4.28 0.51 7.91
C ALA A 50 -4.76 -0.95 7.84
N GLU A 51 -5.39 -1.44 8.90
CA GLU A 51 -5.88 -2.82 8.98
C GLU A 51 -7.41 -2.83 9.12
N LYS A 52 -8.09 -3.66 8.32
CA LYS A 52 -9.55 -3.81 8.45
C LYS A 52 -9.90 -4.52 9.74
N ALA A 53 -10.73 -3.89 10.58
CA ALA A 53 -11.12 -4.43 11.88
C ALA A 53 -11.82 -5.79 11.81
N ASN A 54 -12.55 -6.10 10.72
CA ASN A 54 -13.36 -7.31 10.63
C ASN A 54 -12.56 -8.58 10.28
N ASN A 55 -11.48 -8.47 9.51
CA ASN A 55 -10.74 -9.63 9.01
C ASN A 55 -9.22 -9.52 9.17
N GLY A 56 -8.73 -8.35 9.58
CA GLY A 56 -7.31 -8.07 9.72
C GLY A 56 -6.57 -7.85 8.39
N LEU A 57 -7.28 -7.54 7.30
CA LEU A 57 -6.65 -7.31 6.00
C LEU A 57 -5.92 -5.94 6.00
N PRO A 58 -4.59 -5.92 5.78
CA PRO A 58 -3.88 -4.66 5.59
C PRO A 58 -4.27 -4.02 4.25
N TYR A 59 -4.47 -2.71 4.26
CA TYR A 59 -4.80 -1.91 3.08
C TYR A 59 -4.08 -0.57 3.13
N VAL A 60 -3.94 0.04 1.96
CA VAL A 60 -3.23 1.30 1.79
C VAL A 60 -4.25 2.44 1.84
N VAL A 61 -3.97 3.44 2.66
CA VAL A 61 -4.72 4.70 2.74
C VAL A 61 -3.83 5.80 2.19
N ARG A 62 -4.36 6.60 1.27
CA ARG A 62 -3.69 7.83 0.86
C ARG A 62 -3.90 8.86 1.96
N GLU A 63 -2.83 9.25 2.63
CA GLU A 63 -2.83 10.48 3.42
C GLU A 63 -2.70 11.64 2.44
N ALA A 64 -3.54 12.67 2.59
CA ALA A 64 -3.27 13.93 1.89
C ALA A 64 -1.84 14.36 2.24
N PRO A 65 -1.05 14.88 1.28
CA PRO A 65 0.30 15.33 1.58
C PRO A 65 0.22 16.30 2.75
N VAL A 66 0.84 15.92 3.86
CA VAL A 66 1.06 16.82 4.98
C VAL A 66 1.95 17.90 4.38
N GLN A 67 1.39 19.06 4.06
CA GLN A 67 2.20 20.19 3.63
C GLN A 67 3.26 20.37 4.71
N SER A 68 4.52 20.13 4.37
CA SER A 68 5.64 20.52 5.22
C SER A 68 5.63 22.04 5.30
N VAL A 69 4.84 22.57 6.24
CA VAL A 69 5.05 23.92 6.76
C VAL A 69 6.36 23.83 7.54
N SER A 70 7.46 24.09 6.84
CA SER A 70 8.73 24.38 7.50
C SER A 70 8.60 25.76 8.15
N PRO A 71 9.03 25.96 9.42
CA PRO A 71 9.13 27.28 10.02
C PRO A 71 10.25 28.12 9.40
#